data_AF-A0A843DCE0-F1
#
_entry.id   AF-A0A843DCE0-F1
#
_cell.length_a   1.000
_cell.length_b   1.000
_cell.length_c   1.000
_cell.angle_alpha   90.00
_cell.angle_beta   90.00
_cell.angle_gamma   90.00
#
_symmetry.space_group_name_H-M   'P 1'
#
loop_
_entity.id
_entity.type
_entity.pdbx_description
1 polymer ?
#
loop_
_entity_poly.entity_id
_entity_poly.type
_entity_poly.pdbx_seq_one_letter_code
_entity_poly.pdbx_strand_id
1 'polypeptide(L)'
;HLENPEPLKSEMNREVGKAVAALTGKRGDPKNPELTIVLNIADDCTELQIASLYFYGRYLKHVRGIPQTHWDCRACRGKGCELCNFTGKQYPTSVEEEIARVPVEIFQADAGILHGAGREDIDALCYGTGRPFVMEMANPKIRTADLRELEEAINKSAMPEVEVRLESWSNKKTVEMLKSHKGHKTYRILVSVDDRISLENVQNAVSKLNGAWIAQRTPNRVSHRRADLVRKRQVIGIQVLGIENGLYRLEVVGDSGLYIKELISGDEGRTSPSLSEILAAPAKVTELDVVQVDGLSNT
;
A
#
# COMPACT_ATOMS: atom_id res chain seq x y z
N HIS A 1 34.04 2.92 50.26
CA HIS A 1 33.54 2.31 49.01
C HIS A 1 32.03 2.49 48.99
N LEU A 2 31.45 2.98 47.87
CA LEU A 2 30.00 3.00 47.71
C LEU A 2 29.52 1.55 47.67
N GLU A 3 28.59 1.17 48.55
CA GLU A 3 28.12 -0.21 48.68
C GLU A 3 27.23 -0.65 47.51
N ASN A 4 26.74 0.29 46.69
CA ASN A 4 25.97 -0.02 45.49
C ASN A 4 25.99 1.18 44.49
N PRO A 5 27.09 1.39 43.75
CA PRO A 5 27.20 2.53 42.85
C PRO A 5 26.25 2.38 41.65
N GLU A 6 25.52 3.44 41.34
CA GLU A 6 24.71 3.48 40.12
C GLU A 6 25.61 3.56 38.87
N PRO A 7 25.28 2.88 37.77
CA PRO A 7 26.00 3.05 36.52
C PRO A 7 25.89 4.50 36.03
N LEU A 8 27.03 5.09 35.61
CA LEU A 8 27.11 6.45 35.08
C LEU A 8 26.02 6.75 34.03
N LYS A 9 25.76 5.80 33.13
CA LYS A 9 24.71 5.92 32.10
C LYS A 9 23.32 6.16 32.71
N SER A 10 22.97 5.44 33.77
CA SER A 10 21.66 5.53 34.41
C SER A 10 21.50 6.88 35.14
N GLU A 11 22.54 7.29 35.86
CA GLU A 11 22.59 8.58 36.53
C GLU A 11 22.48 9.74 35.51
N MET A 12 23.29 9.70 34.44
CA MET A 12 23.25 10.72 33.39
C MET A 12 21.88 10.80 32.71
N ASN A 13 21.29 9.67 32.32
CA ASN A 13 19.95 9.65 31.73
C ASN A 13 18.91 10.29 32.65
N ARG A 14 19.00 10.02 33.96
CA ARG A 14 18.07 10.58 34.95
C ARG A 14 18.27 12.08 35.13
N GLU A 15 19.50 12.53 35.36
CA GLU A 15 19.76 13.94 35.66
C GLU A 15 19.57 14.83 34.41
N VAL A 16 20.00 14.38 33.24
CA VAL A 16 19.72 15.09 31.98
C VAL A 16 18.21 15.09 31.70
N GLY A 17 17.53 13.96 31.90
CA GLY A 17 16.08 13.87 31.72
C GLY A 17 15.31 14.86 32.62
N LYS A 18 15.71 15.01 33.90
CA LYS A 18 15.15 16.02 34.81
C LYS A 18 15.41 17.44 34.33
N ALA A 19 16.64 17.74 33.88
CA ALA A 19 16.99 19.06 33.39
C ALA A 19 16.17 19.45 32.14
N VAL A 20 16.05 18.54 31.17
CA VAL A 20 15.22 18.75 29.96
C VAL A 20 13.75 18.92 30.34
N ALA A 21 13.23 18.11 31.27
CA ALA A 21 11.85 18.22 31.72
C ALA A 21 11.57 19.56 32.42
N ALA A 22 12.51 20.06 33.23
CA ALA A 22 12.39 21.35 33.90
C ALA A 22 12.38 22.53 32.90
N LEU A 23 13.20 22.45 31.84
CA LEU A 23 13.29 23.49 30.81
C LEU A 23 12.07 23.50 29.87
N THR A 24 11.57 22.33 29.51
CA THR A 24 10.52 22.18 28.47
C THR A 24 9.11 22.05 29.04
N GLY A 25 8.99 21.74 30.34
CA GLY A 25 7.73 21.33 30.96
C GLY A 25 7.21 19.97 30.47
N LYS A 26 7.96 19.25 29.63
CA LYS A 26 7.58 17.95 29.08
C LYS A 26 8.02 16.82 30.00
N ARG A 27 7.24 15.74 30.04
CA ARG A 27 7.60 14.51 30.75
C ARG A 27 8.10 13.49 29.73
N GLY A 28 9.22 12.84 30.02
CA GLY A 28 9.70 11.73 29.21
C GLY A 28 8.88 10.45 29.44
N ASP A 29 8.55 9.75 28.37
CA ASP A 29 8.07 8.36 28.40
C ASP A 29 9.17 7.45 27.82
N PRO A 30 9.93 6.73 28.66
CA PRO A 30 10.98 5.82 28.17
C PRO A 30 10.46 4.65 27.33
N LYS A 31 9.16 4.31 27.43
CA LYS A 31 8.57 3.20 26.67
C LYS A 31 8.17 3.63 25.26
N ASN A 32 7.61 4.83 25.11
CA ASN A 32 7.16 5.37 23.83
C ASN A 32 7.60 6.83 23.66
N PRO A 33 8.92 7.09 23.56
CA PRO A 33 9.41 8.45 23.41
C PRO A 33 9.06 9.00 22.03
N GLU A 34 8.53 10.23 21.97
CA GLU A 34 8.37 10.97 20.71
C GLU A 34 9.70 11.53 20.20
N LEU A 35 10.62 11.81 21.13
CA LEU A 35 11.96 12.30 20.88
C LEU A 35 12.93 11.55 21.80
N THR A 36 13.96 10.96 21.22
CA THR A 36 15.10 10.41 21.97
C THR A 36 16.32 11.27 21.67
N ILE A 37 16.99 11.73 22.73
CA ILE A 37 18.24 12.49 22.63
C ILE A 37 19.37 11.53 23.01
N VAL A 38 20.23 11.21 22.06
CA VAL A 38 21.41 10.38 22.30
C VAL A 38 22.60 11.30 22.55
N LEU A 39 23.18 11.19 23.74
CA LEU A 39 24.37 11.94 24.13
C LEU A 39 25.61 11.11 23.77
N ASN A 40 26.39 11.58 22.80
CA ASN A 40 27.69 11.01 22.49
C ASN A 40 28.77 11.82 23.22
N ILE A 41 29.14 11.33 24.39
CA ILE A 41 30.09 11.99 25.29
C ILE A 41 31.50 12.02 24.68
N ALA A 42 31.88 10.97 23.94
CA ALA A 42 33.22 10.86 23.37
C ALA A 42 33.46 11.90 22.26
N ASP A 43 32.43 12.15 21.45
CA ASP A 43 32.49 13.07 20.31
C ASP A 43 31.90 14.45 20.63
N ASP A 44 31.57 14.71 21.90
CA ASP A 44 30.93 15.93 22.41
C ASP A 44 29.76 16.42 21.53
N CYS A 45 28.90 15.48 21.13
CA CYS A 45 27.76 15.77 20.26
C CYS A 45 26.48 15.07 20.70
N THR A 46 25.34 15.57 20.19
CA THR A 46 24.02 15.03 20.47
C THR A 46 23.32 14.66 19.18
N GLU A 47 22.73 13.48 19.14
CA GLU A 47 21.87 13.03 18.04
C GLU A 47 20.41 13.06 18.49
N LEU A 48 19.54 13.60 17.64
CA LEU A 48 18.10 13.60 17.85
C LEU A 48 17.46 12.50 17.01
N GLN A 49 16.71 11.64 17.68
CA GLN A 49 15.90 10.61 17.04
C GLN A 49 14.43 10.95 17.27
N ILE A 50 13.76 11.40 16.21
CA ILE A 50 12.36 11.80 16.24
C ILE A 50 11.52 10.59 15.81
N ALA A 51 10.58 10.15 16.65
CA ALA A 51 9.71 9.05 16.30
C ALA A 51 8.72 9.46 15.20
N SER A 52 8.47 8.59 14.22
CA SER A 52 7.46 8.86 13.20
C SER A 52 6.05 9.04 13.80
N LEU A 53 5.20 9.76 13.10
CA LEU A 53 3.75 9.87 13.38
C LEU A 53 3.01 9.04 12.34
N TYR A 54 1.90 8.40 12.71
CA TYR A 54 1.17 7.52 11.80
C TYR A 54 -0.32 7.80 11.84
N PHE A 55 -0.99 7.72 10.69
CA PHE A 55 -2.44 7.71 10.60
C PHE A 55 -2.91 6.63 9.63
N TYR A 56 -4.08 6.06 9.90
CA TYR A 56 -4.69 4.98 9.15
C TYR A 56 -5.96 5.45 8.46
N GLY A 57 -6.16 4.97 7.25
CA GLY A 57 -7.34 5.30 6.46
C GLY A 57 -7.44 4.44 5.21
N ARG A 58 -8.24 4.89 4.27
CA ARG A 58 -8.48 4.24 2.99
C ARG A 58 -8.36 5.28 1.88
N TYR A 59 -7.76 4.90 0.75
CA TYR A 59 -7.72 5.77 -0.42
C TYR A 59 -8.50 5.18 -1.59
N LEU A 60 -9.03 6.08 -2.42
CA LEU A 60 -9.52 5.82 -3.77
C LEU A 60 -8.52 6.41 -4.76
N LYS A 61 -8.33 5.72 -5.88
CA LYS A 61 -7.48 6.12 -7.00
C LYS A 61 -8.37 6.19 -8.23
N HIS A 62 -8.64 7.40 -8.68
CA HIS A 62 -9.60 7.69 -9.75
C HIS A 62 -8.97 7.75 -11.15
N VAL A 63 -7.64 7.74 -11.23
CA VAL A 63 -6.91 7.82 -12.50
C VAL A 63 -6.04 6.58 -12.74
N ARG A 64 -5.96 6.14 -13.99
CA ARG A 64 -4.95 5.16 -14.45
C ARG A 64 -3.65 5.91 -14.76
N GLY A 65 -2.51 5.24 -14.68
CA GLY A 65 -1.21 5.80 -15.11
C GLY A 65 -0.31 6.34 -14.00
N ILE A 66 -0.77 6.37 -12.74
CA ILE A 66 0.07 6.67 -11.57
C ILE A 66 0.30 5.40 -10.73
N PRO A 67 1.52 5.15 -10.24
CA PRO A 67 1.80 4.05 -9.32
C PRO A 67 1.27 4.34 -7.91
N GLN A 68 1.18 3.31 -7.07
CA GLN A 68 0.82 3.46 -5.66
C GLN A 68 1.89 4.22 -4.86
N THR A 69 3.16 3.91 -5.07
CA THR A 69 4.31 4.50 -4.37
C THR A 69 5.24 5.19 -5.36
N HIS A 70 6.10 6.07 -4.86
CA HIS A 70 7.10 6.73 -5.68
C HIS A 70 8.04 5.73 -6.39
N TRP A 71 8.32 5.96 -7.67
CA TRP A 71 9.28 5.17 -8.44
C TRP A 71 10.39 6.07 -8.98
N ASP A 72 11.62 5.82 -8.53
CA ASP A 72 12.80 6.51 -9.04
C ASP A 72 12.96 6.28 -10.55
N CYS A 73 13.45 7.31 -11.24
CA CYS A 73 13.90 7.20 -12.62
C CYS A 73 14.98 6.11 -12.71
N ARG A 74 14.76 5.10 -13.56
CA ARG A 74 15.67 3.96 -13.73
C ARG A 74 17.09 4.36 -14.17
N ALA A 75 17.22 5.47 -14.90
CA ALA A 75 18.50 5.94 -15.41
C ALA A 75 19.35 6.64 -14.32
N CYS A 76 18.75 7.55 -13.54
CA CYS A 76 19.49 8.36 -12.56
C CYS A 76 19.32 7.92 -11.11
N ARG A 77 18.39 6.99 -10.82
CA ARG A 77 18.07 6.49 -9.47
C ARG A 77 17.72 7.61 -8.50
N GLY A 78 16.77 8.46 -8.88
CA GLY A 78 16.28 9.56 -8.04
C GLY A 78 17.05 10.87 -8.15
N LYS A 79 18.24 10.88 -8.76
CA LYS A 79 19.12 12.08 -8.79
C LYS A 79 18.64 13.22 -9.70
N GLY A 80 17.79 12.92 -10.68
CA GLY A 80 17.45 13.82 -11.78
C GLY A 80 18.40 13.67 -12.98
N CYS A 81 17.83 13.56 -14.18
CA CYS A 81 18.55 13.58 -15.46
C CYS A 81 17.62 14.04 -16.58
N GLU A 82 18.18 14.34 -17.75
CA GLU A 82 17.43 14.78 -18.95
C GLU A 82 16.26 13.84 -19.29
N LEU A 83 16.45 12.52 -19.19
CA LEU A 83 15.41 11.52 -19.50
C LEU A 83 14.15 11.62 -18.61
N CYS A 84 14.29 12.15 -17.39
CA CYS A 84 13.17 12.36 -16.48
C CYS A 84 12.87 13.86 -16.28
N ASN A 85 13.34 14.72 -17.19
CA ASN A 85 13.21 16.17 -17.06
C ASN A 85 13.74 16.69 -15.71
N PHE A 86 14.84 16.11 -15.24
CA PHE A 86 15.50 16.43 -13.96
C PHE A 86 14.65 16.21 -12.70
N THR A 87 13.49 15.57 -12.81
CA THR A 87 12.61 15.29 -11.65
C THR A 87 13.13 14.19 -10.74
N GLY A 88 14.00 13.32 -11.27
CA GLY A 88 14.45 12.11 -10.59
C GLY A 88 13.45 10.96 -10.62
N LYS A 89 12.24 11.17 -11.18
CA LYS A 89 11.11 10.24 -11.09
C LYS A 89 10.89 9.47 -12.39
N GLN A 90 10.37 8.25 -12.29
CA GLN A 90 9.88 7.49 -13.45
C GLN A 90 8.46 7.93 -13.86
N TYR A 91 7.64 8.33 -12.89
CA TYR A 91 6.29 8.85 -13.10
C TYR A 91 6.15 10.23 -12.43
N PRO A 92 5.28 11.13 -12.95
CA PRO A 92 5.17 12.49 -12.41
C PRO A 92 4.78 12.53 -10.92
N THR A 93 3.90 11.62 -10.51
CA THR A 93 3.40 11.50 -9.13
C THR A 93 3.00 10.05 -8.83
N SER A 94 2.54 9.80 -7.61
CA SER A 94 2.03 8.54 -7.09
C SER A 94 0.93 8.79 -6.06
N VAL A 95 0.15 7.76 -5.73
CA VAL A 95 -0.86 7.85 -4.65
C VAL A 95 -0.22 8.29 -3.33
N GLU A 96 0.95 7.74 -3.00
CA GLU A 96 1.75 8.13 -1.84
C GLU A 96 2.08 9.63 -1.82
N GLU A 97 2.56 10.17 -2.94
CA GLU A 97 2.95 11.58 -3.05
C GLU A 97 1.75 12.52 -2.99
N GLU A 98 0.63 12.17 -3.61
CA GLU A 98 -0.60 12.98 -3.53
C GLU A 98 -1.15 13.03 -2.10
N ILE A 99 -1.15 11.91 -1.38
CA ILE A 99 -1.62 11.87 0.01
C ILE A 99 -0.61 12.57 0.93
N ALA A 100 0.70 12.42 0.70
CA ALA A 100 1.74 12.95 1.57
C ALA A 100 1.94 14.46 1.49
N ARG A 101 1.63 15.10 0.35
CA ARG A 101 1.94 16.52 0.07
C ARG A 101 1.56 17.44 1.22
N VAL A 102 0.29 17.46 1.59
CA VAL A 102 -0.25 18.34 2.64
C VAL A 102 0.20 17.92 4.05
N PRO A 103 0.13 16.63 4.45
CA PRO A 103 0.65 16.17 5.75
C PRO A 103 2.12 16.51 6.00
N VAL A 104 2.98 16.41 4.97
CA VAL A 104 4.41 16.74 5.09
C VAL A 104 4.58 18.19 5.54
N GLU A 105 3.83 19.11 4.94
CA GLU A 105 3.86 20.53 5.30
C GLU A 105 3.29 20.79 6.71
N ILE A 106 2.12 20.21 7.01
CA ILE A 106 1.44 20.38 8.32
C ILE A 106 2.31 19.89 9.47
N PHE A 107 2.90 18.69 9.33
CA PHE A 107 3.70 18.09 10.39
C PHE A 107 5.16 18.55 10.36
N GLN A 108 5.57 19.32 9.34
CA GLN A 108 6.97 19.63 9.04
C GLN A 108 7.84 18.37 9.08
N ALA A 109 7.33 17.31 8.47
CA ALA A 109 7.99 16.02 8.37
C ALA A 109 9.00 16.04 7.23
N ASP A 110 10.00 15.16 7.29
CA ASP A 110 10.98 15.02 6.20
C ASP A 110 10.35 14.32 4.98
N ALA A 111 9.43 13.38 5.23
CA ALA A 111 8.75 12.61 4.20
C ALA A 111 7.45 11.98 4.72
N GLY A 112 6.55 11.65 3.79
CA GLY A 112 5.42 10.74 4.02
C GLY A 112 5.67 9.41 3.30
N ILE A 113 5.47 8.29 4.00
CA ILE A 113 5.67 6.93 3.48
C ILE A 113 4.35 6.17 3.58
N LEU A 114 3.86 5.66 2.44
CA LEU A 114 2.61 4.93 2.37
C LEU A 114 2.84 3.43 2.54
N HIS A 115 2.20 2.86 3.55
CA HIS A 115 2.12 1.42 3.77
C HIS A 115 0.72 0.93 3.39
N GLY A 116 0.56 0.31 2.23
CA GLY A 116 -0.75 -0.18 1.75
C GLY A 116 -1.02 -1.66 2.05
N ALA A 117 -2.30 -2.03 2.16
CA ALA A 117 -2.77 -3.43 2.19
C ALA A 117 -2.66 -4.09 0.80
N GLY A 118 -1.42 -4.30 0.34
CA GLY A 118 -1.11 -4.71 -1.03
C GLY A 118 -1.06 -3.53 -2.01
N ARG A 119 -0.90 -3.83 -3.30
CA ARG A 119 -0.78 -2.83 -4.36
C ARG A 119 -1.58 -3.20 -5.59
N GLU A 120 -2.13 -2.20 -6.25
CA GLU A 120 -2.71 -2.30 -7.58
C GLU A 120 -1.67 -2.00 -8.66
N ASP A 121 -1.93 -2.46 -9.88
CA ASP A 121 -1.10 -2.13 -11.03
C ASP A 121 -1.31 -0.65 -11.41
N ILE A 122 -0.35 -0.07 -12.12
CA ILE A 122 -0.38 1.35 -12.54
C ILE A 122 -1.61 1.69 -13.39
N ASP A 123 -2.03 0.73 -14.20
CA ASP A 123 -3.16 0.81 -15.12
C ASP A 123 -4.49 0.53 -14.42
N ALA A 124 -4.53 0.23 -13.12
CA ALA A 124 -5.75 -0.08 -12.38
C ALA A 124 -6.30 1.13 -11.62
N LEU A 125 -7.63 1.25 -11.54
CA LEU A 125 -8.32 2.11 -10.59
C LEU A 125 -8.47 1.40 -9.24
N CYS A 126 -8.71 2.19 -8.19
CA CYS A 126 -9.11 1.68 -6.88
C CYS A 126 -10.29 2.50 -6.38
N TYR A 127 -11.49 1.94 -6.39
CA TYR A 127 -12.71 2.64 -5.98
C TYR A 127 -13.50 1.82 -4.95
N GLY A 128 -14.76 2.18 -4.73
CA GLY A 128 -15.66 1.45 -3.85
C GLY A 128 -15.29 1.70 -2.39
N THR A 129 -14.86 0.66 -1.68
CA THR A 129 -14.40 0.86 -0.29
C THR A 129 -12.98 1.45 -0.24
N GLY A 130 -12.25 1.47 -1.35
CA GLY A 130 -10.87 1.92 -1.40
C GLY A 130 -9.90 0.95 -0.74
N ARG A 131 -8.60 1.27 -0.83
CA ARG A 131 -7.54 0.44 -0.23
C ARG A 131 -7.12 0.99 1.13
N PRO A 132 -7.12 0.14 2.18
CA PRO A 132 -6.50 0.45 3.46
C PRO A 132 -5.02 0.83 3.36
N PHE A 133 -4.63 1.89 4.04
CA PHE A 133 -3.24 2.33 4.16
C PHE A 133 -2.93 2.88 5.55
N VAL A 134 -1.66 2.82 5.93
CA VAL A 134 -1.08 3.64 7.00
C VAL A 134 -0.11 4.61 6.34
N MET A 135 -0.28 5.91 6.59
CA MET A 135 0.74 6.90 6.28
C MET A 135 1.68 7.04 7.48
N GLU A 136 2.97 7.00 7.20
CA GLU A 136 4.04 7.29 8.16
C GLU A 136 4.67 8.64 7.81
N MET A 137 4.61 9.58 8.75
CA MET A 137 5.28 10.87 8.68
C MET A 137 6.62 10.76 9.38
N ALA A 138 7.71 10.84 8.62
CA ALA A 138 9.08 10.71 9.13
C ALA A 138 9.57 12.01 9.77
N ASN A 139 10.20 11.90 10.95
CA ASN A 139 10.77 13.02 11.71
C ASN A 139 9.87 14.28 11.84
N PRO A 140 8.59 14.16 12.21
CA PRO A 140 7.68 15.30 12.26
C PRO A 140 8.04 16.23 13.42
N LYS A 141 8.10 17.54 13.14
CA LYS A 141 8.34 18.58 14.16
C LYS A 141 7.05 19.05 14.82
N ILE A 142 5.93 18.95 14.11
CA ILE A 142 4.58 19.17 14.61
C ILE A 142 3.88 17.81 14.64
N ARG A 143 3.22 17.47 15.75
CA ARG A 143 2.60 16.14 15.95
C ARG A 143 1.09 16.17 16.19
N THR A 144 0.51 17.37 16.23
CA THR A 144 -0.91 17.59 16.55
C THR A 144 -1.62 18.12 15.33
N ALA A 145 -2.70 17.45 14.94
CA ALA A 145 -3.66 17.94 13.95
C ALA A 145 -5.03 17.37 14.30
N ASP A 146 -6.10 18.00 13.83
CA ASP A 146 -7.40 17.36 13.78
C ASP A 146 -7.46 16.42 12.56
N LEU A 147 -7.96 15.20 12.76
CA LEU A 147 -7.94 14.18 11.70
C LEU A 147 -8.92 14.52 10.56
N ARG A 148 -10.03 15.21 10.85
CA ARG A 148 -11.00 15.60 9.82
C ARG A 148 -10.47 16.77 9.00
N GLU A 149 -9.89 17.78 9.67
CA GLU A 149 -9.23 18.88 8.96
C GLU A 149 -8.09 18.37 8.05
N LEU A 150 -7.33 17.38 8.52
CA LEU A 150 -6.30 16.73 7.72
C LEU A 150 -6.88 16.00 6.50
N GLU A 151 -7.96 15.23 6.68
CA GLU A 151 -8.68 14.55 5.58
C GLU A 151 -9.17 15.55 4.52
N GLU A 152 -9.84 16.62 4.94
CA GLU A 152 -10.36 17.66 4.05
C GLU A 152 -9.23 18.35 3.27
N ALA A 153 -8.12 18.66 3.95
CA ALA A 153 -6.97 19.30 3.32
C ALA A 153 -6.28 18.38 2.30
N ILE A 154 -6.12 17.09 2.61
CA ILE A 154 -5.61 16.09 1.65
C ILE A 154 -6.54 16.02 0.44
N ASN A 155 -7.85 15.80 0.65
CA ASN A 155 -8.81 15.63 -0.44
C ASN A 155 -8.88 16.86 -1.35
N LYS A 156 -8.79 18.06 -0.78
CA LYS A 156 -8.75 19.31 -1.55
C LYS A 156 -7.50 19.40 -2.45
N SER A 157 -6.37 18.84 -2.02
CA SER A 157 -5.11 18.89 -2.78
C SER A 157 -4.92 17.71 -3.74
N ALA A 158 -5.46 16.54 -3.42
CA ALA A 158 -5.18 15.28 -4.11
C ALA A 158 -6.23 14.94 -5.18
N MET A 159 -7.39 15.61 -5.16
CA MET A 159 -8.38 15.52 -6.21
C MET A 159 -7.92 16.25 -7.49
N PRO A 160 -8.27 15.73 -8.68
CA PRO A 160 -9.18 14.61 -8.92
C PRO A 160 -8.54 13.20 -8.88
N GLU A 161 -7.24 13.06 -8.65
CA GLU A 161 -6.52 11.80 -8.80
C GLU A 161 -6.79 10.81 -7.67
N VAL A 162 -6.80 11.30 -6.42
CA VAL A 162 -6.88 10.51 -5.19
C VAL A 162 -7.83 11.16 -4.19
N GLU A 163 -8.66 10.32 -3.57
CA GLU A 163 -9.51 10.68 -2.43
C GLU A 163 -9.13 9.80 -1.24
N VAL A 164 -9.18 10.32 -0.02
CA VAL A 164 -8.91 9.61 1.22
C VAL A 164 -10.07 9.73 2.20
N ARG A 165 -10.20 8.68 3.01
CA ARG A 165 -10.98 8.67 4.24
C ARG A 165 -10.09 8.23 5.39
N LEU A 166 -9.81 9.13 6.32
CA LEU A 166 -8.99 8.88 7.50
C LEU A 166 -9.86 8.34 8.62
N GLU A 167 -9.39 7.28 9.28
CA GLU A 167 -10.16 6.56 10.29
C GLU A 167 -9.61 6.77 11.70
N SER A 168 -8.29 6.79 11.85
CA SER A 168 -7.65 6.95 13.16
C SER A 168 -6.18 7.34 13.09
N TRP A 169 -5.66 7.89 14.18
CA TRP A 169 -4.23 7.86 14.46
C TRP A 169 -3.76 6.42 14.65
N SER A 170 -2.51 6.15 14.28
CA SER A 170 -1.99 4.79 14.18
C SER A 170 -0.57 4.67 14.74
N ASN A 171 0.06 3.52 14.50
CA ASN A 171 1.44 3.27 14.91
C ASN A 171 2.10 2.19 14.02
N LYS A 172 3.39 1.95 14.28
CA LYS A 172 4.19 0.95 13.56
C LYS A 172 3.62 -0.47 13.62
N LYS A 173 2.94 -0.88 14.70
CA LYS A 173 2.32 -2.22 14.79
C LYS A 173 1.17 -2.36 13.78
N THR A 174 0.41 -1.29 13.54
CA THR A 174 -0.63 -1.28 12.50
C THR A 174 -0.05 -1.51 11.12
N VAL A 175 1.14 -0.99 10.82
CA VAL A 175 1.85 -1.26 9.55
C VAL A 175 2.13 -2.76 9.38
N GLU A 176 2.59 -3.43 10.44
CA GLU A 176 2.87 -4.86 10.44
C GLU A 176 1.58 -5.70 10.28
N MET A 177 0.52 -5.32 11.00
CA MET A 177 -0.80 -5.94 10.88
C MET A 177 -1.36 -5.77 9.46
N LEU A 178 -1.25 -4.58 8.89
CA LEU A 178 -1.74 -4.27 7.55
C LEU A 178 -1.02 -5.09 6.47
N LYS A 179 0.31 -5.21 6.57
CA LYS A 179 1.14 -5.98 5.62
C LYS A 179 0.91 -7.48 5.71
N SER A 180 0.54 -7.99 6.88
CA SER A 180 0.26 -9.41 7.13
C SER A 180 -1.21 -9.78 6.90
N HIS A 181 -2.10 -8.80 6.76
CA HIS A 181 -3.53 -9.02 6.58
C HIS A 181 -3.83 -9.82 5.29
N LYS A 182 -4.57 -10.91 5.44
CA LYS A 182 -4.95 -11.83 4.35
C LYS A 182 -6.39 -11.65 3.89
N GLY A 183 -6.93 -10.44 4.03
CA GLY A 183 -8.27 -10.10 3.59
C GLY A 183 -8.54 -10.36 2.12
N HIS A 184 -9.80 -10.66 1.81
CA HIS A 184 -10.28 -10.87 0.45
C HIS A 184 -10.27 -9.54 -0.31
N LYS A 185 -10.24 -9.66 -1.63
CA LYS A 185 -10.20 -8.52 -2.54
C LYS A 185 -11.19 -8.74 -3.65
N THR A 186 -11.98 -7.71 -3.93
CA THR A 186 -12.94 -7.71 -5.04
C THR A 186 -12.37 -6.88 -6.18
N TYR A 187 -12.34 -7.47 -7.36
CA TYR A 187 -11.88 -6.84 -8.58
C TYR A 187 -13.00 -6.80 -9.60
N ARG A 188 -13.02 -5.75 -10.40
CA ARG A 188 -13.84 -5.68 -11.61
C ARG A 188 -12.91 -5.67 -12.80
N ILE A 189 -13.12 -6.60 -13.71
CA ILE A 189 -12.26 -6.77 -14.88
C ILE A 189 -13.08 -6.78 -16.16
N LEU A 190 -12.46 -6.32 -17.23
CA LEU A 190 -12.98 -6.44 -18.58
C LEU A 190 -12.14 -7.49 -19.31
N VAL A 191 -12.79 -8.49 -19.90
CA VAL A 191 -12.13 -9.65 -20.48
C VAL A 191 -12.50 -9.82 -21.95
N SER A 192 -11.47 -9.90 -22.79
CA SER A 192 -11.59 -10.31 -24.18
C SER A 192 -11.48 -11.83 -24.28
N VAL A 193 -12.39 -12.40 -25.06
CA VAL A 193 -12.46 -13.82 -25.44
C VAL A 193 -12.71 -13.85 -26.95
N ASP A 194 -12.35 -14.94 -27.63
CA ASP A 194 -12.69 -15.15 -29.04
C ASP A 194 -14.21 -14.98 -29.29
N ASP A 195 -14.58 -14.14 -30.26
CA ASP A 195 -15.97 -13.79 -30.60
C ASP A 195 -16.83 -15.00 -31.00
N ARG A 196 -16.21 -16.13 -31.36
CA ARG A 196 -16.92 -17.38 -31.67
C ARG A 196 -17.48 -18.07 -30.43
N ILE A 197 -17.05 -17.68 -29.24
CA ILE A 197 -17.50 -18.26 -27.97
C ILE A 197 -18.76 -17.52 -27.51
N SER A 198 -19.86 -18.28 -27.40
CA SER A 198 -21.13 -17.74 -26.91
C SER A 198 -21.05 -17.26 -25.46
N LEU A 199 -21.89 -16.28 -25.11
CA LEU A 199 -22.04 -15.80 -23.73
C LEU A 199 -22.33 -16.96 -22.76
N GLU A 200 -23.17 -17.91 -23.14
CA GLU A 200 -23.49 -19.09 -22.33
C GLU A 200 -22.23 -19.93 -22.03
N ASN A 201 -21.37 -20.15 -23.03
CA ASN A 201 -20.11 -20.86 -22.83
C ASN A 201 -19.16 -20.10 -21.90
N VAL A 202 -19.09 -18.76 -22.02
CA VAL A 202 -18.31 -17.93 -21.10
C VAL A 202 -18.87 -18.02 -19.67
N GLN A 203 -20.18 -17.89 -19.49
CA GLN A 203 -20.83 -18.01 -18.19
C GLN A 203 -20.59 -19.38 -17.55
N ASN A 204 -20.71 -20.47 -18.33
CA ASN A 204 -20.43 -21.83 -17.89
C ASN A 204 -18.96 -22.06 -17.55
N ALA A 205 -18.03 -21.40 -18.24
CA ALA A 205 -16.60 -21.48 -17.92
C ALA A 205 -16.26 -20.70 -16.64
N VAL A 206 -16.85 -19.51 -16.49
CA VAL A 206 -16.69 -18.67 -15.30
C VAL A 206 -17.24 -19.36 -14.06
N SER A 207 -18.41 -20.00 -14.14
CA SER A 207 -19.02 -20.69 -13.00
C SER A 207 -18.17 -21.86 -12.47
N LYS A 208 -17.38 -22.52 -13.35
CA LYS A 208 -16.41 -23.55 -12.94
C LYS A 208 -15.23 -23.01 -12.12
N LEU A 209 -14.93 -21.72 -12.22
CA LEU A 209 -13.91 -21.07 -11.39
C LEU A 209 -14.46 -20.60 -10.04
N ASN A 210 -15.78 -20.59 -9.85
CA ASN A 210 -16.40 -20.13 -8.61
C ASN A 210 -16.09 -21.09 -7.45
N GLY A 211 -15.46 -20.59 -6.38
CA GLY A 211 -15.01 -21.40 -5.25
C GLY A 211 -13.74 -22.23 -5.50
N ALA A 212 -13.17 -22.16 -6.72
CA ALA A 212 -12.08 -23.04 -7.14
C ALA A 212 -10.73 -22.69 -6.49
N TRP A 213 -9.94 -23.72 -6.21
CA TRP A 213 -8.54 -23.58 -5.82
C TRP A 213 -7.64 -23.55 -7.06
N ILE A 214 -6.87 -22.48 -7.18
CA ILE A 214 -6.03 -22.18 -8.33
C ILE A 214 -4.56 -22.34 -7.95
N ALA A 215 -3.83 -23.19 -8.67
CA ALA A 215 -2.38 -23.27 -8.56
C ALA A 215 -1.74 -22.23 -9.49
N GLN A 216 -1.15 -21.18 -8.91
CA GLN A 216 -0.47 -20.12 -9.64
C GLN A 216 1.04 -20.18 -9.39
N ARG A 217 1.80 -20.56 -10.42
CA ARG A 217 3.24 -20.27 -10.48
C ARG A 217 3.42 -18.77 -10.59
N THR A 218 4.55 -18.27 -10.11
CA THR A 218 4.82 -16.83 -10.06
C THR A 218 4.74 -16.24 -11.47
N PRO A 219 3.87 -15.26 -11.76
CA PRO A 219 3.64 -14.83 -13.13
C PRO A 219 4.89 -14.39 -13.87
N ASN A 220 4.96 -14.65 -15.18
CA ASN A 220 6.10 -14.27 -16.01
C ASN A 220 6.42 -12.76 -15.89
N ARG A 221 5.40 -11.89 -15.89
CA ARG A 221 5.58 -10.43 -15.78
C ARG A 221 6.22 -9.96 -14.46
N VAL A 222 6.23 -10.80 -13.41
CA VAL A 222 6.79 -10.47 -12.10
C VAL A 222 7.97 -11.36 -11.69
N SER A 223 8.39 -12.29 -12.55
CA SER A 223 9.44 -13.26 -12.24
C SER A 223 10.79 -12.61 -11.94
N HIS A 224 11.13 -11.51 -12.63
CA HIS A 224 12.37 -10.74 -12.41
C HIS A 224 12.50 -10.15 -10.99
N ARG A 225 11.42 -10.12 -10.21
CA ARG A 225 11.37 -9.51 -8.87
C ARG A 225 10.83 -10.44 -7.79
N ARG A 226 10.46 -11.69 -8.12
CA ARG A 226 9.87 -12.65 -7.17
C ARG A 226 10.42 -14.04 -7.39
N ALA A 227 10.66 -14.74 -6.29
CA ALA A 227 11.02 -16.15 -6.32
C ALA A 227 9.95 -16.96 -7.07
N ASP A 228 10.41 -17.81 -7.98
CA ASP A 228 9.55 -18.63 -8.81
C ASP A 228 8.96 -19.80 -8.01
N LEU A 229 7.74 -19.60 -7.53
CA LEU A 229 7.02 -20.55 -6.66
C LEU A 229 5.58 -20.73 -7.14
N VAL A 230 5.07 -21.95 -6.98
CA VAL A 230 3.64 -22.27 -7.13
C VAL A 230 2.92 -22.03 -5.82
N ARG A 231 1.83 -21.27 -5.86
CA ARG A 231 1.00 -20.94 -4.70
C ARG A 231 -0.45 -21.30 -5.01
N LYS A 232 -1.11 -22.00 -4.08
CA LYS A 232 -2.55 -22.23 -4.15
C LYS A 232 -3.31 -21.02 -3.60
N ARG A 233 -4.29 -20.53 -4.36
CA ARG A 233 -5.16 -19.40 -4.00
C ARG A 233 -6.59 -19.72 -4.39
N GLN A 234 -7.55 -19.34 -3.57
CA GLN A 234 -8.95 -19.58 -3.86
C GLN A 234 -9.56 -18.37 -4.60
N VAL A 235 -10.38 -18.68 -5.61
CA VAL A 235 -11.40 -17.76 -6.11
C VAL A 235 -12.60 -17.93 -5.20
N ILE A 236 -12.84 -16.98 -4.29
CA ILE A 236 -13.96 -17.03 -3.36
C ILE A 236 -15.29 -16.90 -4.11
N GLY A 237 -15.32 -16.00 -5.10
CA GLY A 237 -16.48 -15.75 -5.94
C GLY A 237 -16.07 -15.23 -7.31
N ILE A 238 -16.77 -15.63 -8.37
CA ILE A 238 -16.62 -15.02 -9.70
C ILE A 238 -17.94 -15.05 -10.47
N GLN A 239 -18.28 -13.94 -11.13
CA GLN A 239 -19.51 -13.81 -11.91
C GLN A 239 -19.36 -12.89 -13.11
N VAL A 240 -20.15 -13.15 -14.15
CA VAL A 240 -20.34 -12.25 -15.31
C VAL A 240 -21.40 -11.22 -14.95
N LEU A 241 -21.02 -9.94 -14.97
CA LEU A 241 -21.94 -8.83 -14.73
C LEU A 241 -22.63 -8.35 -16.02
N GLY A 242 -21.99 -8.54 -17.17
CA GLY A 242 -22.55 -8.13 -18.46
C GLY A 242 -21.51 -8.11 -19.58
N ILE A 243 -21.91 -7.55 -20.72
CA ILE A 243 -21.06 -7.34 -21.90
C ILE A 243 -20.98 -5.85 -22.17
N GLU A 244 -19.79 -5.36 -22.48
CA GLU A 244 -19.52 -3.97 -22.84
C GLU A 244 -18.54 -3.93 -24.00
N ASN A 245 -18.95 -3.32 -25.13
CA ASN A 245 -18.12 -3.20 -26.34
C ASN A 245 -17.52 -4.55 -26.82
N GLY A 246 -18.30 -5.63 -26.72
CA GLY A 246 -17.86 -6.99 -27.09
C GLY A 246 -16.98 -7.69 -26.05
N LEU A 247 -16.74 -7.07 -24.89
CA LEU A 247 -15.93 -7.62 -23.81
C LEU A 247 -16.79 -8.01 -22.62
N TYR A 248 -16.36 -9.02 -21.87
CA TYR A 248 -17.09 -9.53 -20.71
C TYR A 248 -16.64 -8.82 -19.44
N ARG A 249 -17.60 -8.18 -18.75
CA ARG A 249 -17.35 -7.56 -17.45
C ARG A 249 -17.55 -8.61 -16.37
N LEU A 250 -16.49 -8.93 -15.64
CA LEU A 250 -16.50 -9.89 -14.54
C LEU A 250 -16.25 -9.19 -13.21
N GLU A 251 -16.83 -9.75 -12.16
CA GLU A 251 -16.46 -9.45 -10.79
C GLU A 251 -15.82 -10.68 -10.15
N VAL A 252 -14.66 -10.49 -9.54
CA VAL A 252 -13.86 -11.57 -8.95
C VAL A 252 -13.56 -11.23 -7.50
N VAL A 253 -13.98 -12.08 -6.57
CA VAL A 253 -13.57 -12.06 -5.16
C VAL A 253 -12.51 -13.13 -4.97
N GLY A 254 -11.31 -12.72 -4.59
CA GLY A 254 -10.15 -13.60 -4.51
C GLY A 254 -9.40 -13.51 -3.18
N ASP A 255 -8.71 -14.60 -2.86
CA ASP A 255 -7.71 -14.63 -1.79
C ASP A 255 -6.61 -13.58 -1.97
N SER A 256 -5.98 -13.23 -0.85
CA SER A 256 -4.79 -12.37 -0.88
C SER A 256 -3.66 -12.97 -1.72
N GLY A 257 -3.28 -12.26 -2.79
CA GLY A 257 -2.22 -12.67 -3.70
C GLY A 257 -2.67 -13.56 -4.86
N LEU A 258 -3.97 -13.74 -5.07
CA LEU A 258 -4.52 -14.26 -6.33
C LEU A 258 -4.19 -13.29 -7.47
N TYR A 259 -3.49 -13.78 -8.50
CA TYR A 259 -3.15 -12.98 -9.67
C TYR A 259 -4.28 -13.05 -10.70
N ILE A 260 -5.10 -11.98 -10.75
CA ILE A 260 -6.33 -11.94 -11.56
C ILE A 260 -6.06 -12.00 -13.07
N LYS A 261 -5.04 -11.28 -13.57
CA LYS A 261 -4.67 -11.32 -15.00
C LYS A 261 -4.34 -12.75 -15.44
N GLU A 262 -3.62 -13.48 -14.59
CA GLU A 262 -3.20 -14.85 -14.84
C GLU A 262 -4.29 -15.92 -14.56
N LEU A 263 -5.25 -15.66 -13.67
CA LEU A 263 -6.47 -16.47 -13.53
C LEU A 263 -7.24 -16.55 -14.85
N ILE A 264 -7.24 -15.45 -15.61
CA ILE A 264 -7.93 -15.37 -16.90
C ILE A 264 -7.07 -15.96 -18.03
N SER A 265 -5.81 -15.54 -18.14
CA SER A 265 -4.95 -15.92 -19.27
C SER A 265 -4.32 -17.31 -19.17
N GLY A 266 -4.24 -17.89 -17.97
CA GLY A 266 -3.49 -19.13 -17.71
C GLY A 266 -1.96 -18.95 -17.70
N ASP A 267 -1.45 -17.79 -18.13
CA ASP A 267 -0.02 -17.45 -18.20
C ASP A 267 0.81 -18.60 -18.82
N GLU A 268 0.39 -19.09 -19.99
CA GLU A 268 1.05 -20.18 -20.72
C GLU A 268 1.17 -21.48 -19.90
N GLY A 269 0.11 -21.83 -19.15
CA GLY A 269 0.05 -23.04 -18.32
C GLY A 269 0.68 -22.88 -16.93
N ARG A 270 1.11 -21.65 -16.56
CA ARG A 270 1.63 -21.35 -15.21
C ARG A 270 0.52 -21.16 -14.18
N THR A 271 -0.72 -20.97 -14.61
CA THR A 271 -1.91 -20.90 -13.76
C THR A 271 -2.94 -21.94 -14.19
N SER A 272 -3.36 -22.80 -13.26
CA SER A 272 -4.41 -23.81 -13.52
C SER A 272 -5.27 -24.08 -12.28
N PRO A 273 -6.61 -24.22 -12.42
CA PRO A 273 -7.36 -23.96 -13.66
C PRO A 273 -7.35 -22.46 -14.01
N SER A 274 -7.58 -22.12 -15.28
CA SER A 274 -7.74 -20.75 -15.77
C SER A 274 -8.93 -20.61 -16.71
N LEU A 275 -9.42 -19.39 -16.93
CA LEU A 275 -10.54 -19.17 -17.86
C LEU A 275 -10.17 -19.62 -19.29
N SER A 276 -8.96 -19.29 -19.74
CA SER A 276 -8.47 -19.69 -21.07
C SER A 276 -8.39 -21.22 -21.22
N GLU A 277 -7.94 -21.92 -20.18
CA GLU A 277 -7.88 -23.38 -20.15
C GLU A 277 -9.28 -24.00 -20.26
N ILE A 278 -10.24 -23.50 -19.47
CA ILE A 278 -11.61 -24.02 -19.44
C ILE A 278 -12.35 -23.79 -20.75
N LEU A 279 -12.12 -22.63 -21.39
CA LEU A 279 -12.69 -22.29 -22.69
C LEU A 279 -12.00 -22.98 -23.87
N ALA A 280 -10.82 -23.59 -23.66
CA ALA A 280 -9.92 -24.05 -24.71
C ALA A 280 -9.65 -22.95 -25.77
N ALA A 281 -9.58 -21.70 -25.33
CA ALA A 281 -9.37 -20.53 -26.17
C ALA A 281 -8.69 -19.40 -25.39
N PRO A 282 -7.96 -18.49 -26.05
CA PRO A 282 -7.34 -17.35 -25.38
C PRO A 282 -8.38 -16.44 -24.73
N ALA A 283 -8.17 -16.11 -23.45
CA ALA A 283 -8.87 -15.05 -22.74
C ALA A 283 -7.86 -14.07 -22.13
N LYS A 284 -8.15 -12.77 -22.17
CA LYS A 284 -7.23 -11.73 -21.68
C LYS A 284 -7.97 -10.63 -20.95
N VAL A 285 -7.41 -10.20 -19.81
CA VAL A 285 -7.84 -8.99 -19.12
C VAL A 285 -7.38 -7.75 -19.91
N THR A 286 -8.33 -6.93 -20.35
CA THR A 286 -8.08 -5.64 -21.00
C THR A 286 -8.08 -4.49 -20.00
N GLU A 287 -8.91 -4.58 -18.96
CA GLU A 287 -8.97 -3.62 -17.86
C GLU A 287 -9.14 -4.35 -16.52
N LEU A 288 -8.55 -3.79 -15.47
CA LEU A 288 -8.67 -4.30 -14.11
C LEU A 288 -8.77 -3.16 -13.13
N ASP A 289 -9.77 -3.22 -12.27
CA ASP A 289 -9.96 -2.27 -11.18
C ASP A 289 -10.17 -2.99 -9.86
N VAL A 290 -9.75 -2.34 -8.78
CA VAL A 290 -9.97 -2.79 -7.40
C VAL A 290 -11.22 -2.11 -6.86
N VAL A 291 -12.18 -2.90 -6.38
CA VAL A 291 -13.48 -2.42 -5.87
C VAL A 291 -13.53 -2.47 -4.35
N GLN A 292 -12.92 -3.49 -3.77
CA GLN A 292 -12.87 -3.66 -2.32
C GLN A 292 -11.59 -4.36 -1.92
N VAL A 293 -11.03 -3.89 -0.81
CA VAL A 293 -9.94 -4.54 -0.10
C VAL A 293 -10.34 -4.64 1.34
N ASP A 294 -10.47 -5.85 1.89
CA ASP A 294 -10.78 -5.99 3.31
C ASP A 294 -9.66 -5.34 4.15
N GLY A 295 -10.07 -4.57 5.15
CA GLY A 295 -9.17 -3.83 6.03
C GLY A 295 -8.96 -4.53 7.36
N LEU A 296 -8.17 -3.89 8.22
CA LEU A 296 -8.09 -4.31 9.61
C LEU A 296 -9.45 -4.07 10.27
N SER A 297 -9.97 -5.08 10.97
CA SER A 297 -11.17 -4.92 11.79
C SER A 297 -10.89 -3.88 12.86
N ASN A 298 -11.84 -2.97 13.09
CA ASN A 298 -11.80 -2.11 14.28
C ASN A 298 -12.00 -3.02 15.50
N THR A 299 -10.91 -3.40 16.16
CA THR A 299 -10.93 -3.92 17.54
C THR A 299 -10.94 -2.76 18.52
#